data_AF-A0A225VVU2-F1
#
_entry.id   AF-A0A225VVU2-F1
#
_cell.length_a   1.000
_cell.length_b   1.000
_cell.length_c   1.000
_cell.angle_alpha   90.00
_cell.angle_beta   90.00
_cell.angle_gamma   90.00
#
_symmetry.space_group_name_H-M   'P 1'
#
loop_
_entity.id
_entity.type
_entity.pdbx_description
1 polymer ?
#
loop_
_entity_poly.entity_id
_entity_poly.type
_entity_poly.pdbx_seq_one_letter_code
_entity_poly.pdbx_strand_id
1 'polypeptide(L)'
;MVRKKTAGITCQYILYYSYLAYPDGVLFFSILLDMGRGWQVLIVIVIAMLSSGVSDSLQCGIAAELTTCFPKLSLLQTRIICVLLNAPAIAIGYQEYDILTLYLIADLLCTIAVGPMLLGTWKRATRAGALAGNLAGFVTVFITGVIAQGKFVGGFNWFVLPEGLYSQNSMITFIFVLVIVSLMTYEEKEDEDYLLQRSPVQESKA
;
A
#
# COMPACT_ATOMS: atom_id res chain seq x y z
N MET A 1 -29.52 -6.54 34.63
CA MET A 1 -30.38 -6.99 33.50
C MET A 1 -30.56 -5.95 32.37
N VAL A 2 -30.05 -4.71 32.50
CA VAL A 2 -30.27 -3.62 31.53
C VAL A 2 -29.22 -3.55 30.40
N ARG A 3 -27.98 -4.04 30.60
CA ARG A 3 -26.89 -3.96 29.59
C ARG A 3 -27.09 -4.82 28.32
N LYS A 4 -27.87 -5.91 28.37
CA LYS A 4 -28.10 -6.76 27.18
C LYS A 4 -29.04 -6.11 26.15
N LYS A 5 -29.94 -5.22 26.58
CA LYS A 5 -30.94 -4.60 25.71
C LYS A 5 -30.34 -3.48 24.85
N THR A 6 -29.35 -2.76 25.38
CA THR A 6 -28.69 -1.64 24.68
C THR A 6 -27.82 -2.12 23.51
N ALA A 7 -27.09 -3.23 23.67
CA ALA A 7 -26.25 -3.79 22.60
C ALA A 7 -27.05 -4.29 21.38
N GLY A 8 -28.25 -4.84 21.62
CA GLY A 8 -29.15 -5.26 20.54
C GLY A 8 -29.68 -4.09 19.71
N ILE A 9 -29.90 -2.93 20.34
CA ILE A 9 -30.40 -1.73 19.66
C ILE A 9 -29.30 -1.08 18.81
N THR A 10 -28.08 -0.98 19.32
CA THR A 10 -26.95 -0.42 18.55
C THR A 10 -26.60 -1.26 17.32
N CYS A 11 -26.61 -2.59 17.44
CA CYS A 11 -26.31 -3.48 16.32
C CYS A 11 -27.41 -3.44 15.24
N GLN A 12 -28.68 -3.32 15.66
CA GLN A 12 -29.80 -3.22 14.72
C GLN A 12 -29.83 -1.87 13.98
N TYR A 13 -29.37 -0.79 14.62
CA TYR A 13 -29.18 0.51 13.96
C TYR A 13 -28.04 0.49 12.92
N ILE A 14 -26.92 -0.18 13.22
CA ILE A 14 -25.80 -0.34 12.29
C ILE A 14 -26.23 -1.16 11.06
N LEU A 15 -26.93 -2.29 11.28
CA LEU A 15 -27.44 -3.13 10.20
C LEU A 15 -28.52 -2.42 9.36
N TYR A 16 -29.39 -1.63 10.00
CA TYR A 16 -30.40 -0.83 9.29
C TYR A 16 -29.76 0.29 8.46
N TYR A 17 -28.71 0.95 8.97
CA TYR A 17 -27.94 1.93 8.21
C TYR A 17 -27.21 1.29 7.01
N SER A 18 -26.60 0.11 7.19
CA SER A 18 -25.97 -0.64 6.09
C SER A 18 -26.99 -1.07 5.02
N TYR A 19 -28.21 -1.42 5.42
CA TYR A 19 -29.30 -1.77 4.49
C TYR A 19 -29.83 -0.58 3.70
N LEU A 20 -29.93 0.61 4.32
CA LEU A 20 -30.37 1.82 3.64
C LEU A 20 -29.28 2.47 2.76
N ALA A 21 -28.01 2.31 3.12
CA ALA A 21 -26.89 2.84 2.34
C ALA A 21 -26.60 2.02 1.07
N TYR A 22 -26.92 0.72 1.07
CA TYR A 22 -26.69 -0.18 -0.06
C TYR A 22 -27.95 -1.00 -0.39
N PRO A 23 -28.94 -0.41 -1.09
CA PRO A 23 -30.15 -1.13 -1.51
C PRO A 23 -29.84 -2.30 -2.46
N ASP A 24 -28.71 -2.24 -3.17
CA ASP A 24 -28.17 -3.29 -4.06
C ASP A 24 -26.91 -3.98 -3.48
N GLY A 25 -26.69 -3.86 -2.17
CA GLY A 25 -25.44 -4.19 -1.48
C GLY A 25 -24.93 -5.60 -1.72
N VAL A 26 -23.84 -5.67 -2.50
CA VAL A 26 -22.79 -6.70 -2.56
C VAL A 26 -23.11 -7.99 -1.79
N LEU A 27 -23.31 -9.07 -2.56
CA LEU A 27 -23.65 -10.47 -2.21
C LEU A 27 -23.39 -10.93 -0.77
N PHE A 28 -22.30 -10.49 -0.13
CA PHE A 28 -21.96 -10.84 1.24
C PHE A 28 -22.92 -10.26 2.30
N PHE A 29 -23.30 -8.98 2.23
CA PHE A 29 -24.16 -8.35 3.25
C PHE A 29 -25.62 -8.78 3.09
N SER A 30 -26.07 -9.05 1.87
CA SER A 30 -27.41 -9.61 1.62
C SER A 30 -27.56 -11.05 2.17
N ILE A 31 -26.53 -11.89 2.03
CA ILE A 31 -26.50 -13.23 2.65
C ILE A 31 -26.48 -13.14 4.19
N LEU A 32 -25.77 -12.15 4.73
CA LEU A 32 -25.72 -11.89 6.17
C LEU A 32 -27.09 -11.54 6.75
N LEU A 33 -27.90 -10.79 6.01
CA LEU A 33 -29.25 -10.40 6.41
C LEU A 33 -30.22 -11.58 6.46
N ASP A 34 -29.99 -12.63 5.67
CA ASP A 34 -30.80 -13.85 5.66
C ASP A 34 -30.43 -14.83 6.80
N MET A 35 -29.27 -14.62 7.44
CA MET A 35 -28.81 -15.45 8.56
C MET A 35 -29.42 -15.03 9.92
N GLY A 36 -29.51 -15.99 10.85
CA GLY A 36 -30.08 -15.73 12.18
C GLY A 36 -29.35 -14.61 12.95
N ARG A 37 -30.11 -13.82 13.73
CA ARG A 37 -29.64 -12.63 14.46
C ARG A 37 -28.34 -12.81 15.25
N GLY A 38 -28.11 -14.00 15.84
CA GLY A 38 -26.88 -14.29 16.59
C GLY A 38 -25.63 -14.30 15.71
N TRP A 39 -25.74 -14.84 14.49
CA TRP A 39 -24.64 -14.92 13.55
C TRP A 39 -24.31 -13.57 12.91
N GLN A 40 -25.33 -12.74 12.67
CA GLN A 40 -25.15 -11.37 12.18
C GLN A 40 -24.25 -10.56 13.10
N VAL A 41 -24.57 -10.55 14.40
CA VAL A 41 -23.79 -9.84 15.43
C VAL A 41 -22.36 -10.37 15.49
N LEU A 42 -22.18 -11.69 15.45
CA LEU A 42 -20.85 -12.31 15.49
C LEU A 42 -19.99 -11.85 14.32
N ILE A 43 -20.51 -11.94 13.09
CA ILE A 43 -19.75 -11.61 11.88
C ILE A 43 -19.40 -10.12 11.84
N VAL A 44 -20.33 -9.23 12.19
CA VAL A 44 -20.06 -7.78 12.26
C VAL A 44 -18.95 -7.48 13.28
N ILE A 45 -18.97 -8.13 14.45
CA ILE A 45 -17.90 -8.00 15.45
C ILE A 45 -16.57 -8.50 14.88
N VAL A 46 -16.54 -9.64 14.19
CA VAL A 46 -15.32 -10.17 13.56
C VAL A 46 -14.76 -9.21 12.51
N ILE A 47 -15.61 -8.66 11.63
CA ILE A 47 -15.18 -7.70 10.61
C ILE A 47 -14.63 -6.43 11.26
N ALA A 48 -15.30 -5.90 12.28
CA ALA A 48 -14.82 -4.72 13.01
C ALA A 48 -13.47 -4.97 13.68
N MET A 49 -13.30 -6.14 14.31
CA MET A 49 -12.02 -6.52 14.94
C MET A 49 -10.91 -6.66 13.89
N LEU A 50 -11.15 -7.35 12.77
CA LEU A 50 -10.18 -7.51 11.70
C LEU A 50 -9.77 -6.16 11.10
N SER A 51 -10.74 -5.29 10.80
CA SER A 51 -10.48 -3.95 10.26
C SER A 51 -9.64 -3.09 11.22
N SER A 52 -9.99 -3.11 12.51
CA SER A 52 -9.22 -2.39 13.53
C SER A 52 -7.80 -2.94 13.69
N GLY A 53 -7.61 -4.27 13.63
CA GLY A 53 -6.30 -4.91 13.77
C GLY A 53 -5.35 -4.58 12.61
N VAL A 54 -5.85 -4.57 11.37
CA VAL A 54 -5.06 -4.15 10.20
C VAL A 54 -4.65 -2.68 10.32
N SER A 55 -5.56 -1.82 10.75
CA SER A 55 -5.30 -0.39 10.94
C SER A 55 -4.22 -0.13 12.00
N ASP A 56 -4.28 -0.85 13.13
CA ASP A 56 -3.28 -0.76 14.20
C ASP A 56 -1.90 -1.24 13.74
N SER A 57 -1.86 -2.36 13.00
CA SER A 57 -0.64 -2.92 12.45
C SER A 57 0.04 -1.97 11.45
N LEU A 58 -0.74 -1.33 10.57
CA LEU A 58 -0.24 -0.32 9.63
C LEU A 58 0.34 0.90 10.35
N GLN A 59 -0.36 1.43 11.36
CA GLN A 59 0.11 2.59 12.12
C GLN A 59 1.37 2.27 12.93
N CYS A 60 1.47 1.07 13.48
CA CYS A 60 2.69 0.60 14.15
C CYS A 60 3.86 0.50 13.18
N GLY A 61 3.64 -0.02 11.97
CA GLY A 61 4.66 -0.09 10.92
C GLY A 61 5.18 1.30 10.52
N ILE A 62 4.27 2.23 10.25
CA ILE A 62 4.63 3.62 9.89
C ILE A 62 5.40 4.29 11.04
N ALA A 63 4.95 4.10 12.28
CA ALA A 63 5.61 4.68 13.45
C ALA A 63 7.04 4.14 13.62
N ALA A 64 7.25 2.83 13.43
CA ALA A 64 8.56 2.20 13.53
C ALA A 64 9.54 2.75 12.48
N GLU A 65 9.12 2.84 11.22
CA GLU A 65 9.94 3.39 10.14
C GLU A 65 10.25 4.88 10.38
N LEU A 66 9.28 5.66 10.83
CA LEU A 66 9.47 7.08 11.09
C LEU A 66 10.49 7.33 12.21
N THR A 67 10.44 6.54 13.29
CA THR A 67 11.41 6.65 14.39
C THR A 67 12.81 6.19 13.99
N THR A 68 12.92 5.23 13.06
CA THR A 68 14.19 4.71 12.56
C THR A 68 14.86 5.69 11.60
N CYS A 69 14.09 6.25 10.65
CA CYS A 69 14.59 7.20 9.65
C CYS A 69 14.81 8.60 10.23
N PHE A 70 14.02 9.02 11.22
CA PHE A 70 14.10 10.35 11.84
C PHE A 70 14.29 10.25 13.36
N PRO A 71 15.51 9.95 13.85
CA PRO A 71 15.79 9.75 15.28
C PRO A 71 15.60 11.02 16.14
N LYS A 72 15.38 12.18 15.51
CA LYS A 72 15.11 13.46 16.20
C LYS A 72 13.63 13.68 16.52
N LEU A 73 12.72 12.83 16.03
CA LEU A 73 11.29 12.96 16.29
C LEU A 73 10.94 12.38 17.66
N SER A 74 10.16 13.15 18.43
CA SER A 74 9.59 12.64 19.68
C SER A 74 8.45 11.66 19.40
N LEU A 75 8.19 10.74 20.33
CA LEU A 75 7.08 9.78 20.22
C LEU A 75 5.71 10.45 20.03
N LEU A 76 5.52 11.64 20.61
CA LEU A 76 4.29 12.42 20.43
C LEU A 76 4.15 12.95 18.99
N GLN A 77 5.24 13.40 18.37
CA GLN A 77 5.22 13.86 16.98
C GLN A 77 4.91 12.72 16.02
N THR A 78 5.50 11.53 16.23
CA THR A 78 5.20 10.34 15.43
C THR A 78 3.72 9.97 15.50
N ARG A 79 3.11 10.01 16.70
CA ARG A 79 1.67 9.75 16.85
C ARG A 79 0.80 10.77 16.12
N ILE A 80 1.14 12.06 16.20
CA ILE A 80 0.41 13.11 15.48
C ILE A 80 0.48 12.88 13.97
N ILE A 81 1.64 12.47 13.45
CA ILE A 81 1.82 12.15 12.03
C ILE A 81 0.96 10.94 11.63
N CYS A 82 0.92 9.86 12.43
CA CYS A 82 0.05 8.72 12.15
C CYS A 82 -1.45 9.11 12.15
N VAL A 83 -1.87 10.00 13.06
CA VAL A 83 -3.26 10.51 13.08
C VAL A 83 -3.55 11.35 11.84
N LEU A 84 -2.62 12.22 11.44
CA LEU A 84 -2.75 13.02 10.23
C LEU A 84 -2.84 12.16 8.96
N LEU A 85 -2.13 11.04 8.90
CA LEU A 85 -2.21 10.08 7.78
C LEU A 85 -3.56 9.35 7.71
N ASN A 86 -4.27 9.18 8.83
CA ASN A 86 -5.61 8.60 8.83
C ASN A 86 -6.68 9.53 8.26
N ALA A 87 -6.53 10.86 8.41
CA ALA A 87 -7.50 11.82 7.91
C ALA A 87 -7.79 11.71 6.39
N PRO A 88 -6.79 11.66 5.48
CA PRO A 88 -7.05 11.47 4.06
C PRO A 88 -7.60 10.07 3.75
N ALA A 89 -7.19 9.03 4.49
CA ALA A 89 -7.74 7.69 4.30
C ALA A 89 -9.25 7.65 4.57
N ILE A 90 -9.71 8.33 5.63
CA ILE A 90 -11.13 8.50 5.94
C ILE A 90 -11.83 9.29 4.82
N ALA A 91 -11.23 10.38 4.34
CA ALA A 91 -11.80 11.20 3.26
C ALA A 91 -11.97 10.42 1.94
N ILE A 92 -11.02 9.55 1.61
CA ILE A 92 -11.11 8.66 0.44
C ILE A 92 -12.14 7.55 0.68
N GLY A 93 -12.24 7.04 1.91
CA GLY A 93 -13.26 6.03 2.28
C GLY A 93 -14.70 6.51 2.10
N TYR A 94 -14.96 7.82 2.17
CA TYR A 94 -16.28 8.39 1.90
C TYR A 94 -16.64 8.47 0.41
N GLN A 95 -15.68 8.31 -0.51
CA GLN A 95 -15.91 8.48 -1.95
C GLN A 95 -16.42 7.21 -2.64
N GLU A 96 -16.78 6.17 -1.87
CA GLU A 96 -17.38 4.91 -2.36
C GLU A 96 -16.61 4.28 -3.54
N TYR A 97 -15.27 4.37 -3.52
CA TYR A 97 -14.44 3.73 -4.53
C TYR A 97 -14.65 2.22 -4.53
N ASP A 98 -14.64 1.65 -5.74
CA ASP A 98 -14.70 0.21 -5.90
C ASP A 98 -13.49 -0.48 -5.24
N ILE A 99 -13.78 -1.54 -4.47
CA ILE A 99 -12.80 -2.26 -3.66
C ILE A 99 -11.75 -2.90 -4.56
N LEU A 100 -12.16 -3.41 -5.72
CA LEU A 100 -11.23 -4.03 -6.68
C LEU A 100 -10.24 -3.02 -7.23
N THR A 101 -10.70 -1.79 -7.48
CA THR A 101 -9.83 -0.70 -7.94
C THR A 101 -8.84 -0.29 -6.85
N LEU A 102 -9.28 -0.13 -5.60
CA LEU A 102 -8.38 0.15 -4.48
C LEU A 102 -7.33 -0.98 -4.28
N TYR A 103 -7.76 -2.23 -4.42
CA TYR A 103 -6.87 -3.40 -4.34
C TYR A 103 -5.82 -3.40 -5.47
N LEU A 104 -6.23 -3.06 -6.70
CA LEU A 104 -5.34 -2.94 -7.85
C LEU A 104 -4.27 -1.87 -7.67
N ILE A 105 -4.66 -0.70 -7.14
CA ILE A 105 -3.71 0.39 -6.86
C ILE A 105 -2.68 -0.09 -5.83
N ALA A 106 -3.13 -0.80 -4.79
CA ALA A 106 -2.25 -1.35 -3.77
C ALA A 106 -1.28 -2.41 -4.35
N ASP A 107 -1.77 -3.29 -5.23
CA ASP A 107 -0.93 -4.30 -5.89
C ASP A 107 0.09 -3.66 -6.83
N LEU A 108 -0.28 -2.60 -7.56
CA LEU A 108 0.65 -1.85 -8.39
C LEU A 108 1.76 -1.21 -7.55
N LEU A 109 1.42 -0.56 -6.43
CA LEU A 109 2.43 -0.02 -5.51
C LEU A 109 3.33 -1.12 -4.92
N CYS A 110 2.76 -2.29 -4.62
CA CYS A 110 3.50 -3.46 -4.17
C CYS A 110 4.51 -3.89 -5.23
N THR A 111 4.13 -3.94 -6.51
CA THR A 111 5.04 -4.32 -7.61
C THR A 111 6.23 -3.38 -7.75
N ILE A 112 6.06 -2.09 -7.45
CA ILE A 112 7.14 -1.11 -7.41
C ILE A 112 8.11 -1.44 -6.25
N ALA A 113 7.58 -1.70 -5.06
CA ALA A 113 8.37 -1.88 -3.84
C ALA A 113 9.05 -3.26 -3.70
N VAL A 114 8.43 -4.32 -4.23
CA VAL A 114 8.86 -5.71 -4.03
C VAL A 114 10.25 -5.99 -4.62
N GLY A 115 10.57 -5.42 -5.80
CA GLY A 115 11.87 -5.65 -6.44
C GLY A 115 13.05 -5.22 -5.56
N PRO A 116 13.12 -3.95 -5.14
CA PRO A 116 14.11 -3.44 -4.19
C PRO A 116 14.10 -4.15 -2.84
N MET A 117 12.92 -4.50 -2.33
CA MET A 117 12.79 -5.21 -1.05
C MET A 117 13.44 -6.60 -1.10
N LEU A 118 13.21 -7.36 -2.18
CA LEU A 118 13.81 -8.69 -2.37
C LEU A 118 15.32 -8.58 -2.56
N LEU A 119 15.80 -7.62 -3.37
CA LEU A 119 17.23 -7.46 -3.61
C LEU A 119 17.97 -6.98 -2.36
N GLY A 120 17.36 -6.16 -1.50
CA GLY A 120 17.94 -5.75 -0.21
C GLY A 120 18.28 -6.91 0.75
N THR A 121 17.71 -8.10 0.55
CA THR A 121 18.07 -9.30 1.31
C THR A 121 19.29 -10.05 0.74
N TRP A 122 19.75 -9.70 -0.46
CA TRP A 122 20.92 -10.29 -1.10
C TRP A 122 22.20 -9.56 -0.67
N LYS A 123 23.24 -10.31 -0.27
CA LYS A 123 24.56 -9.80 0.15
C LYS A 123 25.29 -8.88 -0.85
N ARG A 124 24.82 -8.74 -2.10
CA ARG A 124 25.43 -7.94 -3.18
C ARG A 124 24.58 -6.71 -3.56
N ALA A 125 23.52 -6.41 -2.82
CA ALA A 125 22.64 -5.30 -3.14
C ALA A 125 23.09 -3.97 -2.52
N THR A 126 23.16 -2.95 -3.37
CA THR A 126 23.49 -1.57 -2.99
C THR A 126 22.22 -0.81 -2.62
N ARG A 127 22.30 0.06 -1.61
CA ARG A 127 21.19 0.94 -1.20
C ARG A 127 20.77 1.89 -2.33
N ALA A 128 21.71 2.29 -3.17
CA ALA A 128 21.47 3.18 -4.32
C ALA A 128 20.59 2.50 -5.38
N GLY A 129 20.89 1.26 -5.77
CA GLY A 129 20.09 0.51 -6.75
C GLY A 129 18.65 0.25 -6.28
N ALA A 130 18.46 0.00 -4.98
CA ALA A 130 17.12 -0.14 -4.40
C ALA A 130 16.27 1.15 -4.50
N LEU A 131 16.88 2.30 -4.27
CA LEU A 131 16.19 3.60 -4.42
C LEU A 131 15.94 3.94 -5.90
N ALA A 132 16.91 3.67 -6.77
CA ALA A 132 16.81 3.87 -8.21
C ALA A 132 15.70 3.01 -8.82
N GLY A 133 15.61 1.73 -8.42
CA GLY A 133 14.55 0.80 -8.85
C GLY A 133 13.14 1.28 -8.46
N ASN A 134 12.95 1.70 -7.21
CA ASN A 134 11.67 2.26 -6.75
C ASN A 134 11.28 3.51 -7.54
N LEU A 135 12.23 4.45 -7.73
CA LEU A 135 11.97 5.68 -8.47
C LEU A 135 11.66 5.40 -9.94
N ALA A 136 12.41 4.48 -10.57
CA ALA A 136 12.17 4.04 -11.94
C ALA A 136 10.79 3.37 -12.10
N GLY A 137 10.34 2.59 -11.11
CA GLY A 137 9.00 2.00 -11.09
C GLY A 137 7.90 3.07 -11.10
N PHE A 138 7.99 4.07 -10.21
CA PHE A 138 7.04 5.20 -10.19
C PHE A 138 7.02 5.96 -11.52
N VAL A 139 8.20 6.25 -12.08
CA VAL A 139 8.32 6.95 -13.37
C VAL A 139 7.73 6.11 -14.51
N THR A 140 7.91 4.78 -14.47
CA THR A 140 7.37 3.87 -15.49
C THR A 140 5.84 3.83 -15.48
N VAL A 141 5.21 3.81 -14.30
CA VAL A 141 3.74 3.93 -14.19
C VAL A 141 3.27 5.26 -14.77
N PHE A 142 3.94 6.35 -14.41
CA PHE A 142 3.57 7.69 -14.90
C PHE A 142 3.69 7.80 -16.43
N ILE A 143 4.81 7.36 -17.01
CA ILE A 143 5.04 7.40 -18.46
C ILE A 143 4.01 6.53 -19.20
N THR A 144 3.77 5.31 -18.74
CA THR A 144 2.78 4.41 -19.35
C THR A 144 1.38 5.03 -19.29
N GLY A 145 1.03 5.70 -18.19
CA GLY A 145 -0.24 6.41 -18.06
C GLY A 145 -0.37 7.62 -18.97
N VAL A 146 0.70 8.40 -19.17
CA VAL A 146 0.71 9.52 -20.11
C VAL A 146 0.57 9.02 -21.55
N ILE A 147 1.21 7.90 -21.91
CA ILE A 147 1.09 7.29 -23.24
C ILE A 147 -0.33 6.76 -23.48
N ALA A 148 -0.93 6.10 -22.50
CA ALA A 148 -2.28 5.53 -22.63
C ALA A 148 -3.38 6.60 -22.73
N GLN A 149 -3.25 7.71 -22.00
CA GLN A 149 -4.28 8.77 -21.94
C GLN A 149 -3.99 9.97 -22.88
N GLY A 150 -2.78 10.07 -23.43
CA GLY A 150 -2.35 11.17 -24.32
C GLY A 150 -2.30 12.56 -23.68
N LYS A 151 -2.44 12.66 -22.35
CA LYS A 151 -2.46 13.92 -21.58
C LYS A 151 -1.58 13.78 -20.34
N PHE A 152 -0.87 14.85 -19.99
CA PHE A 152 0.00 14.88 -18.80
C PHE A 152 -0.76 14.62 -17.49
N VAL A 153 -1.98 15.18 -17.37
CA VAL A 153 -2.89 14.93 -16.23
C VAL A 153 -3.37 13.47 -16.20
N GLY A 154 -3.38 12.80 -17.35
CA GLY A 154 -3.74 11.39 -17.48
C GLY A 154 -2.75 10.44 -16.79
N GLY A 155 -1.47 10.83 -16.63
CA GLY A 155 -0.47 10.01 -15.93
C GLY A 155 -0.81 9.75 -14.46
N PHE A 156 -1.30 10.78 -13.75
CA PHE A 156 -1.76 10.63 -12.37
C PHE A 156 -3.10 9.90 -12.28
N ASN A 157 -3.99 10.16 -13.25
CA ASN A 157 -5.28 9.46 -13.30
C ASN A 157 -5.10 7.96 -13.60
N TRP A 158 -4.04 7.60 -14.34
CA TRP A 158 -3.70 6.21 -14.62
C TRP A 158 -3.24 5.44 -13.40
N PHE A 159 -2.75 6.12 -12.35
CA PHE A 159 -2.41 5.48 -11.09
C PHE A 159 -3.62 4.84 -10.41
N VAL A 160 -4.82 5.35 -10.71
CA VAL A 160 -6.11 4.82 -10.24
C VAL A 160 -6.64 3.70 -11.17
N LEU A 161 -5.94 3.40 -12.27
CA LEU A 161 -6.33 2.40 -13.28
C LEU A 161 -7.82 2.50 -13.66
N PRO A 162 -8.24 3.55 -14.39
CA PRO A 162 -9.66 3.81 -14.65
C PRO A 162 -10.35 2.71 -15.47
N GLU A 163 -9.58 1.81 -16.10
CA GLU A 163 -10.09 0.69 -16.91
C GLU A 163 -10.06 -0.67 -16.19
N GLY A 164 -9.58 -0.73 -14.94
CA GLY A 164 -9.53 -1.97 -14.14
C GLY A 164 -8.51 -3.02 -14.63
N LEU A 165 -8.59 -4.23 -14.04
CA LEU A 165 -7.64 -5.34 -14.26
C LEU A 165 -7.67 -5.88 -15.70
N TYR A 166 -8.86 -5.92 -16.32
CA TYR A 166 -9.08 -6.62 -17.59
C TYR A 166 -8.74 -5.80 -18.83
N SER A 167 -8.32 -4.55 -18.67
CA SER A 167 -7.80 -3.77 -19.79
C SER A 167 -6.39 -4.23 -20.17
N GLN A 168 -6.17 -4.41 -21.47
CA GLN A 168 -4.86 -4.76 -22.02
C GLN A 168 -3.78 -3.75 -21.60
N ASN A 169 -4.14 -2.47 -21.48
CA ASN A 169 -3.23 -1.40 -21.09
C ASN A 169 -2.78 -1.53 -19.63
N SER A 170 -3.69 -1.93 -18.74
CA SER A 170 -3.40 -2.20 -17.32
C SER A 170 -2.44 -3.37 -17.16
N MET A 171 -2.70 -4.48 -17.85
CA MET A 171 -1.82 -5.66 -17.82
C MET A 171 -0.40 -5.35 -18.30
N ILE A 172 -0.28 -4.58 -19.39
CA ILE A 172 1.02 -4.14 -19.91
C ILE A 172 1.74 -3.27 -18.87
N THR A 173 1.03 -2.36 -18.19
CA THR A 173 1.62 -1.49 -17.15
C THR A 173 2.24 -2.32 -16.02
N PHE A 174 1.53 -3.32 -15.49
CA PHE A 174 2.05 -4.19 -14.43
C PHE A 174 3.32 -4.95 -14.85
N ILE A 175 3.30 -5.54 -16.05
CA ILE A 175 4.46 -6.29 -16.56
C ILE A 175 5.65 -5.36 -16.80
N PHE A 176 5.44 -4.20 -17.42
CA PHE A 176 6.51 -3.24 -17.67
C PHE A 176 7.12 -2.70 -16.38
N VAL A 177 6.30 -2.37 -15.37
CA VAL A 177 6.79 -1.90 -14.07
C VAL A 177 7.66 -2.96 -13.42
N LEU A 178 7.21 -4.22 -13.36
CA LEU A 178 8.00 -5.32 -12.81
C LEU A 178 9.33 -5.51 -13.55
N VAL A 179 9.33 -5.47 -14.88
CA VAL A 179 10.53 -5.63 -15.69
C VAL A 179 11.51 -4.48 -15.45
N ILE A 180 11.05 -3.22 -15.51
CA ILE A 180 11.91 -2.04 -15.33
C ILE A 180 12.46 -1.98 -13.92
N VAL A 181 11.61 -2.19 -12.90
CA VAL A 181 12.05 -2.21 -11.50
C VAL A 181 13.09 -3.30 -11.30
N SER A 182 12.86 -4.52 -11.80
CA SER A 182 13.83 -5.60 -11.71
C SER A 182 15.15 -5.23 -12.37
N LEU A 183 15.13 -4.76 -13.64
CA LEU A 183 16.33 -4.37 -14.38
C LEU A 183 17.11 -3.23 -13.70
N MET A 184 16.42 -2.18 -13.25
CA MET A 184 17.04 -1.00 -12.65
C MET A 184 17.55 -1.25 -11.23
N THR A 185 17.02 -2.28 -10.54
CA THR A 185 17.53 -2.65 -9.22
C THR A 185 18.84 -3.46 -9.33
N TYR A 186 19.14 -4.06 -10.48
CA TYR A 186 20.46 -4.64 -10.78
C TYR A 186 21.43 -3.57 -11.26
N GLU A 187 21.97 -2.79 -10.32
CA GLU A 187 23.13 -1.95 -10.61
C GLU A 187 24.40 -2.72 -10.23
N GLU A 188 24.88 -3.54 -11.17
CA GLU A 188 26.27 -3.96 -11.16
C GLU A 188 27.11 -2.78 -11.67
N LYS A 189 28.03 -2.31 -10.81
CA LYS A 189 29.44 -1.97 -11.10
C LYS A 189 29.89 -0.71 -10.36
N GLU A 190 30.33 -0.86 -9.11
CA GLU A 190 31.27 0.07 -8.51
C GLU A 190 32.03 -0.61 -7.34
N ASP A 191 32.77 -1.70 -7.62
CA ASP A 191 33.61 -2.36 -6.61
C ASP A 191 35.02 -2.76 -7.12
N GLU A 192 35.45 -2.34 -8.32
CA GLU A 192 36.86 -2.47 -8.71
C GLU A 192 37.73 -1.29 -8.22
N ASP A 193 37.17 -0.07 -8.09
CA ASP A 193 37.95 1.10 -7.67
C ASP A 193 38.13 1.21 -6.14
N TYR A 194 37.15 0.76 -5.33
CA TYR A 194 37.23 0.87 -3.88
C TYR A 194 38.18 -0.13 -3.22
N LEU A 195 38.52 -1.23 -3.90
CA LEU A 195 39.44 -2.27 -3.41
C LEU A 195 40.92 -1.89 -3.66
N LEU A 196 41.18 -1.01 -4.63
CA LEU A 196 42.51 -0.46 -4.88
C LEU A 196 42.86 0.71 -3.93
N GLN A 197 41.87 1.41 -3.39
CA GLN A 197 42.10 2.55 -2.49
C GLN A 197 42.27 2.15 -1.01
N ARG A 198 41.90 0.91 -0.64
CA ARG A 198 41.98 0.36 0.72
C ARG A 198 43.08 -0.68 0.94
N SER A 199 43.88 -1.01 -0.07
CA SER A 199 45.00 -1.94 0.09
C SER A 199 46.13 -1.28 0.88
N PRO A 200 46.54 -1.80 2.07
CA PRO A 200 47.60 -1.23 2.90
C PRO A 200 49.03 -1.44 2.35
N VAL A 201 49.18 -1.75 1.07
CA VAL A 201 50.48 -1.91 0.41
C VAL A 201 50.64 -0.78 -0.60
N GLN A 202 50.96 0.41 -0.10
CA GLN A 202 51.67 1.41 -0.89
C GLN A 202 53.12 0.91 -0.99
N GLU A 203 53.47 0.45 -2.18
CA GLU A 203 54.81 0.05 -2.58
C GLU A 203 55.80 1.20 -2.31
N SER A 204 56.71 0.98 -1.36
CA SER A 204 57.85 1.83 -1.08
C SER A 204 58.79 1.81 -2.28
N LYS A 205 58.67 2.80 -3.18
CA LYS A 205 59.73 3.10 -4.14
C LYS A 205 60.87 3.83 -3.43
N ALA A 206 61.97 3.11 -3.24
CA ALA A 206 63.32 3.65 -3.17
C ALA A 206 64.16 2.93 -4.24
#